data_AF-A0A0P7YGK0-F1
#
_entry.id   AF-A0A0P7YGK0-F1
#
_cell.length_a   1.000
_cell.length_b   1.000
_cell.length_c   1.000
_cell.angle_alpha   90.00
_cell.angle_beta   90.00
_cell.angle_gamma   90.00
#
_symmetry.space_group_name_H-M   'P 1'
#
loop_
_entity.id
_entity.type
_entity.pdbx_description
1 polymer ?
#
loop_
_entity_poly.entity_id
_entity_poly.type
_entity_poly.pdbx_seq_one_letter_code
_entity_poly.pdbx_strand_id
1 'polypeptide(L)'
;MEVCDDCIVLRSNIGTVYERWWYEKLINMTYCPKTKVLCLWRRNGQETQLNKFYTKKCRELYYCVKDSMERAAARQQSIKPGPELGGEFPVQDMKTGEGGLLQVTLEGINLKFMHS
;
A
#
# COMPACT_ATOMS: atom_id res chain seq x y z
N MET A 1 8.07 -1.37 -13.29
CA MET A 1 8.01 -1.14 -11.83
C MET A 1 8.29 0.33 -11.60
N GLU A 2 7.46 0.97 -10.81
CA GLU A 2 7.53 2.38 -10.44
C GLU A 2 7.65 2.45 -8.91
N VAL A 3 8.60 3.25 -8.40
CA VAL A 3 8.79 3.45 -6.96
C VAL A 3 8.14 4.78 -6.61
N CYS A 4 7.04 4.74 -5.87
CA CYS A 4 6.30 5.91 -5.43
C CYS A 4 6.67 6.25 -3.98
N ASP A 5 6.05 7.29 -3.44
CA ASP A 5 6.34 7.77 -2.09
C ASP A 5 5.94 6.80 -0.97
N ASP A 6 4.86 6.02 -1.15
CA ASP A 6 4.33 5.10 -0.11
C ASP A 6 4.16 3.65 -0.61
N CYS A 7 4.45 3.40 -1.88
CA CYS A 7 4.25 2.08 -2.50
C CYS A 7 5.11 1.86 -3.72
N ILE A 8 5.17 0.60 -4.16
CA ILE A 8 5.69 0.17 -5.46
C ILE A 8 4.49 -0.12 -6.36
N VAL A 9 4.49 0.42 -7.58
CA VAL A 9 3.44 0.15 -8.57
C VAL A 9 4.02 -0.72 -9.69
N LEU A 10 3.35 -1.84 -9.94
CA LEU A 10 3.62 -2.71 -11.08
C LEU A 10 2.67 -2.34 -12.21
N ARG A 11 3.24 -1.95 -13.34
CA ARG A 11 2.52 -1.62 -14.57
C ARG A 11 2.85 -2.62 -15.67
N SER A 12 1.86 -2.85 -16.53
CA SER A 12 2.07 -3.55 -17.79
C SER A 12 2.90 -2.70 -18.76
N ASN A 13 3.31 -3.31 -19.87
CA ASN A 13 4.00 -2.62 -20.97
C ASN A 13 3.16 -1.50 -21.63
N ILE A 14 1.84 -1.56 -21.51
CA ILE A 14 0.91 -0.53 -21.99
C ILE A 14 0.53 0.48 -20.91
N GLY A 15 1.16 0.43 -19.73
CA GLY A 15 1.00 1.41 -18.66
C GLY A 15 -0.13 1.13 -17.65
N THR A 16 -0.97 0.13 -17.89
CA THR A 16 -2.03 -0.29 -16.96
C THR A 16 -1.44 -0.75 -15.63
N VAL A 17 -1.99 -0.26 -14.52
CA VAL A 17 -1.59 -0.73 -13.18
C VAL A 17 -2.11 -2.14 -12.97
N TYR A 18 -1.20 -3.09 -12.79
CA TYR A 18 -1.51 -4.48 -12.47
C TYR A 18 -1.63 -4.68 -10.96
N GLU A 19 -0.66 -4.17 -10.20
CA GLU A 19 -0.61 -4.30 -8.75
C GLU A 19 -0.02 -3.05 -8.10
N ARG A 20 -0.43 -2.80 -6.85
CA ARG A 20 0.16 -1.79 -5.96
C ARG A 20 0.59 -2.46 -4.67
N TRP A 21 1.86 -2.31 -4.32
CA TRP A 21 2.48 -2.91 -3.14
C TRP A 21 2.87 -1.81 -2.15
N TRP A 22 2.07 -1.67 -1.10
CA TRP A 22 2.33 -0.71 -0.01
C TRP A 22 3.56 -1.12 0.80
N TYR A 23 4.36 -0.13 1.21
CA TYR A 23 5.58 -0.41 1.99
C TYR A 23 5.30 -1.10 3.32
N GLU A 24 4.14 -0.87 3.94
CA GLU A 24 3.70 -1.56 5.17
C GLU A 24 3.54 -3.08 5.03
N LYS A 25 3.34 -3.59 3.81
CA LYS A 25 3.26 -5.03 3.55
C LYS A 25 4.58 -5.61 3.04
N LEU A 26 5.60 -4.78 2.79
CA LEU A 26 6.92 -5.24 2.37
C LEU A 26 7.70 -5.72 3.60
N ILE A 27 8.14 -6.98 3.57
CA ILE A 27 8.81 -7.64 4.70
C ILE A 27 10.32 -7.50 4.58
N ASN A 28 10.86 -7.70 3.38
CA ASN A 28 12.29 -7.63 3.12
C ASN A 28 12.55 -7.34 1.64
N MET A 29 13.74 -6.84 1.35
CA MET A 29 14.26 -6.75 -0.01
C MET A 29 15.75 -7.03 -0.05
N THR A 30 16.20 -7.67 -1.12
CA THR A 30 17.64 -7.90 -1.40
C THR A 30 17.90 -7.74 -2.89
N TYR A 31 19.15 -7.52 -3.28
CA TYR A 31 19.54 -7.51 -4.69
C TYR A 31 20.87 -8.23 -4.90
N CYS A 32 21.08 -8.75 -6.10
CA CYS A 32 22.34 -9.35 -6.52
C CYS A 32 22.75 -8.79 -7.89
N PRO A 33 23.81 -7.96 -7.96
CA PRO A 33 24.31 -7.41 -9.22
C PRO A 33 24.78 -8.48 -10.21
N LYS A 34 25.37 -9.58 -9.70
CA LYS A 34 25.90 -10.67 -10.53
C LYS A 34 24.81 -11.34 -11.35
N THR A 35 23.67 -11.64 -10.73
CA THR A 35 22.50 -12.25 -11.39
C THR A 35 21.46 -11.22 -11.84
N LYS A 36 21.73 -9.93 -11.63
CA LYS A 36 20.87 -8.79 -12.01
C LYS A 36 19.45 -8.93 -11.45
N VAL A 37 19.30 -9.42 -10.22
CA VAL A 37 17.99 -9.67 -9.61
C VAL A 37 17.75 -8.75 -8.41
N LEU A 38 16.53 -8.23 -8.32
CA LEU A 38 15.93 -7.64 -7.13
C LEU A 38 14.88 -8.64 -6.59
N CYS A 39 14.98 -8.97 -5.32
CA CYS A 39 14.05 -9.85 -4.63
C CYS A 39 13.25 -9.02 -3.61
N LEU A 40 11.92 -9.10 -3.68
CA LEU A 40 10.99 -8.44 -2.77
C LEU A 40 10.16 -9.50 -2.06
N TRP A 41 10.21 -9.52 -0.74
CA TRP A 41 9.33 -10.34 0.10
C TRP A 41 8.20 -9.46 0.61
N ARG A 42 6.95 -9.86 0.37
CA ARG A 42 5.78 -9.12 0.81
C ARG A 42 4.76 -10.04 1.46
N ARG A 43 3.96 -9.48 2.36
CA ARG A 43 2.78 -10.13 2.91
C ARG A 43 1.65 -10.10 1.89
N ASN A 44 1.06 -11.24 1.60
CA ASN A 44 -0.12 -11.38 0.76
C ASN A 44 -1.17 -12.19 1.54
N GLY A 45 -2.10 -11.50 2.19
CA GLY A 45 -2.97 -12.13 3.19
C GLY A 45 -2.14 -12.68 4.37
N GLN A 46 -2.25 -13.99 4.63
CA GLN A 46 -1.48 -14.65 5.68
C GLN A 46 -0.11 -15.15 5.22
N GLU A 47 0.15 -15.19 3.91
CA GLU A 47 1.36 -15.77 3.34
C GLU A 47 2.44 -14.71 3.07
N THR A 48 3.69 -15.17 3.03
CA THR A 48 4.83 -14.39 2.54
C THR A 48 5.14 -14.81 1.11
N GLN A 49 5.02 -13.89 0.16
CA GLN A 49 5.35 -14.11 -1.24
C GLN A 49 6.73 -13.51 -1.56
N LEU A 50 7.55 -14.25 -2.31
CA LEU A 50 8.79 -13.77 -2.91
C LEU A 50 8.57 -13.44 -4.38
N ASN A 51 8.82 -12.20 -4.76
CA ASN A 51 8.80 -11.73 -6.13
C ASN A 51 10.23 -11.38 -6.59
N LYS A 52 10.66 -11.94 -7.73
CA LYS A 52 11.98 -11.72 -8.32
C LYS A 52 11.88 -10.89 -9.59
N PHE A 53 12.63 -9.80 -9.65
CA PHE A 53 12.69 -8.89 -10.80
C PHE A 53 14.08 -8.85 -11.38
N TYR A 54 14.21 -9.20 -12.66
CA TYR A 54 15.49 -9.22 -13.34
C TYR A 54 15.71 -7.91 -14.11
N THR A 55 16.75 -7.18 -13.75
CA THR A 55 17.10 -5.90 -14.37
C THR A 55 18.57 -5.54 -14.15
N LYS A 56 19.20 -4.93 -15.18
CA LYS A 56 20.55 -4.37 -15.08
C LYS A 56 20.64 -3.26 -14.02
N LYS A 57 19.52 -2.62 -13.70
CA LYS A 57 19.42 -1.53 -12.71
C LYS A 57 19.04 -2.02 -11.30
N CYS A 58 19.26 -3.30 -10.97
CA CYS A 58 18.80 -3.87 -9.70
C CYS A 58 19.38 -3.15 -8.47
N ARG A 59 20.63 -2.66 -8.54
CA ARG A 59 21.25 -1.85 -7.49
C ARG A 59 20.55 -0.50 -7.32
N GLU A 60 20.41 0.25 -8.41
CA GLU A 60 19.73 1.56 -8.40
C GLU A 60 18.29 1.44 -7.88
N LEU A 61 17.57 0.41 -8.34
CA LEU A 61 16.19 0.16 -7.94
C LEU A 61 16.08 -0.21 -6.46
N TYR A 62 17.00 -1.03 -5.94
CA TYR A 62 17.05 -1.35 -4.51
C TYR A 62 17.19 -0.11 -3.64
N TYR A 63 18.17 0.76 -3.94
CA TYR A 63 18.38 1.98 -3.16
C TYR A 63 17.22 2.98 -3.35
N CYS A 64 16.65 3.07 -4.55
CA CYS A 64 15.46 3.89 -4.79
C CYS A 64 14.27 3.48 -3.91
N VAL A 65 13.98 2.17 -3.83
CA VAL A 65 12.95 1.63 -2.91
C VAL A 65 13.32 1.90 -1.46
N LYS A 66 14.58 1.65 -1.08
CA LYS A 66 15.09 1.87 0.29
C LYS A 66 14.86 3.29 0.76
N ASP A 67 15.36 4.26 -0.02
CA ASP A 67 15.31 5.67 0.33
C ASP A 67 13.85 6.17 0.37
N SER A 68 12.98 5.67 -0.52
CA SER A 68 11.56 6.01 -0.49
C SER A 68 10.86 5.46 0.75
N MET A 69 11.14 4.22 1.15
CA MET A 69 10.63 3.64 2.39
C MET A 69 11.10 4.40 3.62
N GLU A 70 12.38 4.78 3.69
CA GLU A 70 12.93 5.59 4.79
C GLU A 70 12.24 6.96 4.89
N ARG A 71 11.99 7.62 3.75
CA ARG A 71 11.20 8.86 3.71
C ARG A 71 9.75 8.64 4.16
N ALA A 72 9.11 7.57 3.74
CA ALA A 72 7.75 7.24 4.16
C ALA A 72 7.65 6.99 5.67
N ALA A 73 8.61 6.25 6.23
CA ALA A 73 8.70 6.00 7.67
C ALA A 73 8.93 7.31 8.46
N ALA A 74 9.80 8.20 7.97
CA ALA A 74 10.04 9.50 8.60
C ALA A 74 8.76 10.37 8.61
N ARG A 75 7.99 10.38 7.52
CA ARG A 75 6.68 11.06 7.48
C ARG A 75 5.73 10.49 8.52
N GLN A 76 5.67 9.17 8.68
CA GLN A 76 4.83 8.53 9.70
C GLN A 76 5.29 8.83 11.13
N GLN A 77 6.61 8.92 11.39
CA GLN A 77 7.13 9.28 12.71
C GLN A 77 6.85 10.74 13.11
N SER A 78 6.75 11.65 12.12
CA SER A 78 6.39 13.05 12.36
C SER A 78 4.90 13.28 12.61
N ILE A 79 4.06 12.27 12.40
CA ILE A 79 2.65 12.28 12.80
C ILE A 79 2.63 11.92 14.30
N LYS A 80 2.59 12.94 15.18
CA LYS A 80 1.92 12.79 16.49
C LYS A 80 0.61 12.06 16.20
N PRO A 81 0.14 11.07 17.01
CA PRO A 81 -1.06 10.29 16.71
C PRO A 81 -2.15 11.25 16.24
N GLY A 82 -2.31 11.34 14.93
CA GLY A 82 -3.32 12.17 14.32
C GLY A 82 -4.66 11.52 14.64
N PRO A 83 -5.78 12.19 14.34
CA PRO A 83 -7.07 11.53 14.42
C PRO A 83 -6.94 10.20 13.69
N GLU A 84 -7.20 9.09 14.39
CA GLU A 84 -7.08 7.75 13.83
C GLU A 84 -7.77 7.75 12.46
N LEU A 85 -7.16 7.14 11.44
CA LEU A 85 -7.81 6.94 10.15
C LEU A 85 -9.02 6.05 10.37
N GLY A 86 -10.14 6.67 10.67
CA GLY A 86 -11.33 6.02 11.17
C GLY A 86 -12.29 7.02 11.80
N GLY A 87 -13.51 6.57 12.03
CA GLY A 87 -14.57 7.41 12.56
C GLY A 87 -15.94 6.99 12.04
N GLU A 88 -16.95 7.59 12.65
CA GLU A 88 -18.34 7.41 12.28
C GLU A 88 -18.81 8.67 11.54
N PHE A 89 -19.27 8.48 10.32
CA PHE A 89 -19.74 9.55 9.46
C PHE A 89 -21.25 9.36 9.21
N PRO A 90 -22.08 10.37 9.48
CA PRO A 90 -23.47 10.32 9.07
C PRO A 90 -23.54 10.35 7.54
N VAL A 91 -24.31 9.43 6.96
CA VAL A 91 -24.56 9.34 5.53
C VAL A 91 -26.05 9.31 5.26
N GLN A 92 -26.46 9.63 4.03
CA GLN A 92 -27.85 9.62 3.63
C GLN A 92 -27.99 8.91 2.28
N ASP A 93 -28.97 8.00 2.17
CA ASP A 93 -29.35 7.42 0.89
C ASP A 93 -30.01 8.51 0.02
N MET A 94 -29.44 8.76 -1.15
CA MET A 94 -29.89 9.83 -2.06
C MET A 94 -31.24 9.54 -2.74
N LYS A 95 -31.70 8.28 -2.77
CA LYS A 95 -32.97 7.87 -3.37
C LYS A 95 -34.09 7.84 -2.36
N THR A 96 -33.85 7.29 -1.17
CA THR A 96 -34.89 7.13 -0.13
C THR A 96 -34.88 8.27 0.89
N GLY A 97 -33.78 9.02 0.97
CA GLY A 97 -33.56 10.03 2.00
C GLY A 97 -33.22 9.44 3.37
N GLU A 98 -33.03 8.12 3.47
CA GLU A 98 -32.79 7.42 4.73
C GLU A 98 -31.42 7.75 5.31
N GLY A 99 -31.38 8.06 6.61
CA GLY A 99 -30.12 8.26 7.34
C GLY A 99 -29.40 6.94 7.64
N GLY A 100 -28.08 6.96 7.54
CA GLY A 100 -27.21 5.85 7.88
C GLY A 100 -25.90 6.31 8.51
N LEU A 101 -25.11 5.33 8.94
CA LEU A 101 -23.81 5.51 9.56
C LEU A 101 -22.75 4.73 8.79
N LEU A 102 -21.71 5.44 8.36
CA LEU A 102 -20.51 4.87 7.75
C LEU A 102 -19.42 4.81 8.82
N GLN A 103 -19.05 3.59 9.21
CA GLN A 103 -17.95 3.35 10.13
C GLN A 103 -16.70 2.98 9.34
N VAL A 104 -15.64 3.76 9.50
CA VAL A 104 -14.33 3.49 8.91
C VAL A 104 -13.40 3.05 10.04
N THR A 105 -12.79 1.88 9.92
CA THR A 105 -11.79 1.37 10.86
C THR A 105 -10.60 0.80 10.09
N LEU A 106 -9.51 0.50 10.80
CA LEU A 106 -8.35 -0.20 10.22
C LEU A 106 -8.70 -1.63 9.73
N GLU A 107 -9.80 -2.20 10.22
CA GLU A 107 -10.25 -3.55 9.87
C GLU A 107 -11.19 -3.56 8.65
N GLY A 108 -11.77 -2.42 8.28
CA GLY A 108 -12.63 -2.31 7.12
C GLY A 108 -13.63 -1.15 7.18
N ILE A 109 -14.64 -1.22 6.32
CA ILE A 109 -15.72 -0.25 6.22
C ILE A 109 -17.04 -0.96 6.48
N ASN A 110 -17.84 -0.42 7.41
CA ASN A 110 -19.20 -0.88 7.69
C ASN A 110 -20.19 0.24 7.35
N LEU A 111 -21.34 -0.12 6.78
CA LEU A 111 -22.41 0.79 6.45
C LEU A 111 -23.73 0.24 7.02
N LYS A 112 -24.39 1.01 7.88
CA LYS A 112 -25.67 0.66 8.48
C LYS A 112 -26.69 1.77 8.26
N PHE A 113 -27.87 1.42 7.76
CA PHE A 113 -29.02 2.32 7.69
C PHE A 113 -29.97 2.08 8.87
N MET A 114 -30.74 3.10 9.28
CA MET A 114 -31.54 3.03 10.50
C MET A 114 -32.73 2.06 10.43
N HIS A 115 -33.18 1.65 9.24
CA HIS A 115 -34.29 0.72 9.03
C HIS A 115 -33.89 -0.57 8.31
N SER A 116 -32.92 -1.32 8.84
CA SER A 116 -32.75 -2.75 8.52
C SER A 116 -32.26 -3.56 9.71
#